data_AF-A0A8T3NDA5-F1
#
_entry.id   AF-A0A8T3NDA5-F1
#
_cell.length_a   1.000
_cell.length_b   1.000
_cell.length_c   1.000
_cell.angle_alpha   90.00
_cell.angle_beta   90.00
_cell.angle_gamma   90.00
#
_symmetry.space_group_name_H-M   'P 1'
#
loop_
_entity.id
_entity.type
_entity.pdbx_description
1 polymer ?
#
loop_
_entity_poly.entity_id
_entity_poly.type
_entity_poly.pdbx_seq_one_letter_code
_entity_poly.pdbx_strand_id
1 'polypeptide(L)'
;MTGVSMRPAAVLRPAIVTIALLIVGIVLAHALGGLAFLGVMLWAIILAGVAIGLFLIVRAGRPLAGAGAIVMAITVWVAFYITPQAWLLWTILFFVGVALIVRGTVEDTLRRDAWPLLLPRVILGWALVDNAQDHFWTAWLPAGGSFLQSATGAANRQPLYFLDPPYQEFLRGVVVPNPGVWASLVMCGELAFGLMLAMGLFTPIGAFGAMWLNGNYMLMKGFVAHSAYTDKTFFAVELFCLIVAAGLAYGLDATLRRHAPNLVAQMLMGLPRKEPERLPVGRAEPQPT
;
A
#
# COMPACT_ATOMS: atom_id res chain seq x y z
N MET A 1 26.90 10.84 -0.76
CA MET A 1 25.83 10.07 -1.44
C MET A 1 26.48 8.89 -2.16
N THR A 2 26.67 7.75 -1.49
CA THR A 2 26.94 6.50 -2.21
C THR A 2 25.61 6.07 -2.82
N GLY A 3 25.49 6.27 -4.14
CA GLY A 3 24.26 6.02 -4.89
C GLY A 3 23.84 4.57 -4.71
N VAL A 4 22.79 4.34 -3.93
CA VAL A 4 22.03 3.09 -3.98
C VAL A 4 21.31 3.12 -5.32
N SER A 5 22.01 2.72 -6.38
CA SER A 5 21.38 2.35 -7.64
C SER A 5 20.41 1.23 -7.32
N MET A 6 19.11 1.53 -7.33
CA MET A 6 18.11 0.47 -7.24
C MET A 6 18.29 -0.42 -8.45
N ARG A 7 18.64 -1.68 -8.19
CA ARG A 7 18.68 -2.69 -9.23
C ARG A 7 17.25 -2.88 -9.76
N PRO A 8 17.02 -2.96 -11.08
CA PRO A 8 15.68 -3.19 -11.65
C PRO A 8 14.94 -4.37 -11.00
N ALA A 9 15.68 -5.40 -10.58
CA ALA A 9 15.14 -6.57 -9.87
C ALA A 9 14.52 -6.26 -8.49
N ALA A 10 14.95 -5.20 -7.80
CA ALA A 10 14.37 -4.76 -6.52
C ALA A 10 12.94 -4.23 -6.68
N VAL A 11 12.63 -3.71 -7.86
CA VAL A 11 11.35 -3.10 -8.23
C VAL A 11 10.44 -4.12 -8.89
N LEU A 12 10.98 -4.96 -9.77
CA LEU A 12 10.21 -5.95 -10.54
C LEU A 12 9.49 -6.97 -9.67
N ARG A 13 10.12 -7.43 -8.59
CA ARG A 13 9.54 -8.50 -7.75
C ARG A 13 8.31 -8.05 -6.96
N PRO A 14 8.34 -6.91 -6.23
CA PRO A 14 7.12 -6.34 -5.66
C PRO A 14 6.03 -6.07 -6.69
N ALA A 15 6.39 -5.63 -7.91
CA ALA A 15 5.42 -5.43 -8.98
C ALA A 15 4.71 -6.73 -9.37
N ILE A 16 5.44 -7.83 -9.54
CA ILE A 16 4.86 -9.15 -9.83
C ILE A 16 3.91 -9.59 -8.70
N VAL A 17 4.32 -9.43 -7.44
CA VAL A 17 3.46 -9.76 -6.29
C VAL A 17 2.20 -8.90 -6.29
N THR A 18 2.34 -7.59 -6.57
CA THR A 18 1.20 -6.66 -6.64
C THR A 18 0.22 -7.09 -7.73
N ILE A 19 0.72 -7.42 -8.94
CA ILE A 19 -0.11 -7.91 -10.05
C ILE A 19 -0.83 -9.20 -9.65
N ALA A 20 -0.13 -10.15 -9.02
CA ALA A 20 -0.74 -11.39 -8.54
C ALA A 20 -1.85 -11.12 -7.50
N LEU A 21 -1.62 -10.20 -6.54
CA LEU A 21 -2.61 -9.80 -5.56
C LEU A 21 -3.82 -9.13 -6.20
N LEU A 22 -3.63 -8.28 -7.21
CA LEU A 22 -4.72 -7.66 -7.97
C LEU A 22 -5.55 -8.70 -8.72
N ILE A 23 -4.91 -9.67 -9.38
CA ILE A 23 -5.62 -10.77 -10.08
C ILE A 23 -6.44 -11.60 -9.08
N VAL A 24 -5.83 -12.00 -7.96
CA VAL A 24 -6.53 -12.76 -6.91
C VAL A 24 -7.70 -11.96 -6.36
N GLY A 25 -7.50 -10.66 -6.08
CA GLY A 25 -8.56 -9.75 -5.64
C GLY A 25 -9.72 -9.70 -6.62
N ILE A 26 -9.44 -9.53 -7.92
CA ILE A 26 -10.45 -9.51 -8.98
C ILE A 26 -11.24 -10.82 -9.01
N VAL A 27 -10.57 -11.97 -8.98
CA VAL A 27 -11.23 -13.28 -9.00
C VAL A 27 -12.12 -13.47 -7.78
N LEU A 28 -11.63 -13.15 -6.58
CA LEU A 28 -12.40 -13.27 -5.35
C LEU A 28 -13.58 -12.30 -5.30
N ALA A 29 -13.41 -11.07 -5.78
CA ALA A 29 -14.48 -10.07 -5.81
C ALA A 29 -15.61 -10.47 -6.76
N HIS A 30 -15.30 -11.10 -7.91
CA HIS A 30 -16.33 -11.66 -8.78
C HIS A 30 -17.03 -12.87 -8.15
N ALA A 31 -16.28 -13.74 -7.45
CA ALA A 31 -16.86 -14.93 -6.82
C ALA A 31 -17.78 -14.59 -5.63
N LEU A 32 -17.43 -13.58 -4.84
CA LEU A 32 -18.16 -13.19 -3.63
C LEU A 32 -19.21 -12.10 -3.89
N GLY A 33 -19.04 -11.31 -4.94
CA GLY A 33 -19.76 -10.04 -5.13
C GLY A 33 -19.18 -8.90 -4.28
N GLY A 34 -19.48 -7.66 -4.67
CA GLY A 34 -18.77 -6.49 -4.15
C GLY A 34 -18.90 -6.27 -2.63
N LEU A 35 -20.13 -6.37 -2.08
CA LEU A 35 -20.35 -6.12 -0.65
C LEU A 35 -19.73 -7.20 0.24
N ALA A 36 -19.87 -8.47 -0.14
CA ALA A 36 -19.29 -9.58 0.61
C ALA A 36 -17.76 -9.56 0.53
N PHE A 37 -17.19 -9.27 -0.64
CA PHE A 37 -15.75 -9.09 -0.81
C PHE A 37 -15.20 -7.98 0.08
N LEU A 38 -15.87 -6.81 0.12
CA LEU A 38 -15.48 -5.72 1.02
C LEU A 38 -15.48 -6.16 2.49
N GLY A 39 -16.55 -6.81 2.94
CA GLY A 39 -16.64 -7.31 4.32
C GLY A 39 -15.50 -8.28 4.68
N VAL A 40 -15.21 -9.23 3.80
CA VAL A 40 -14.08 -10.18 3.97
C VAL A 40 -12.75 -9.45 4.02
N MET A 41 -12.52 -8.49 3.12
CA MET A 41 -11.28 -7.72 3.07
C MET A 41 -11.08 -6.84 4.32
N LEU A 42 -12.13 -6.18 4.82
CA LEU A 42 -12.07 -5.39 6.04
C LEU A 42 -11.62 -6.25 7.24
N TRP A 43 -12.24 -7.41 7.42
CA TRP A 43 -11.86 -8.33 8.50
C TRP A 43 -10.46 -8.92 8.29
N ALA A 44 -10.10 -9.28 7.06
CA ALA A 44 -8.76 -9.77 6.75
C ALA A 44 -7.68 -8.73 7.10
N ILE A 45 -7.90 -7.45 6.77
CA ILE A 45 -6.99 -6.35 7.10
C ILE A 45 -6.88 -6.14 8.61
N ILE A 46 -8.01 -6.12 9.33
CA ILE A 46 -8.03 -5.98 10.79
C ILE A 46 -7.25 -7.13 11.45
N LEU A 47 -7.57 -8.38 11.08
CA LEU A 47 -6.91 -9.57 11.62
C LEU A 47 -5.42 -9.62 11.26
N ALA A 48 -5.04 -9.23 10.05
CA ALA A 48 -3.64 -9.13 9.65
C ALA A 48 -2.89 -8.08 10.47
N GLY A 49 -3.47 -6.90 10.69
CA GLY A 49 -2.89 -5.85 11.54
C GLY A 49 -2.66 -6.34 12.98
N VAL A 50 -3.63 -7.03 13.57
CA VAL A 50 -3.50 -7.67 14.89
C VAL A 50 -2.39 -8.72 14.88
N ALA A 51 -2.37 -9.62 13.89
CA ALA A 51 -1.37 -10.68 13.80
C ALA A 51 0.05 -10.12 13.64
N ILE A 52 0.24 -9.08 12.82
CA ILE A 52 1.51 -8.37 12.68
C ILE A 52 1.91 -7.72 14.01
N GLY A 53 0.97 -7.08 14.69
CA GLY A 53 1.23 -6.46 15.99
C GLY A 53 1.68 -7.47 17.05
N LEU A 54 0.99 -8.61 17.15
CA LEU A 54 1.36 -9.71 18.03
C LEU A 54 2.73 -10.29 17.68
N PHE A 55 3.01 -10.48 16.38
CA PHE A 55 4.34 -10.92 15.93
C PHE A 55 5.44 -9.95 16.35
N LEU A 56 5.21 -8.64 16.20
CA LEU A 56 6.20 -7.62 16.57
C LEU A 56 6.44 -7.57 18.09
N ILE A 57 5.39 -7.76 18.89
CA ILE A 57 5.49 -7.82 20.35
C ILE A 57 6.24 -9.09 20.79
N VAL A 58 5.77 -10.26 20.36
CA VAL A 58 6.19 -11.57 20.90
C VAL A 58 7.51 -12.02 20.28
N ARG A 59 7.71 -11.80 18.98
CA ARG A 59 8.85 -12.38 18.25
C ARG A 59 9.91 -11.35 17.88
N ALA A 60 9.51 -10.14 17.48
CA ALA A 60 10.48 -9.13 17.04
C ALA A 60 11.06 -8.27 18.17
N GLY A 61 10.51 -8.37 19.39
CA GLY A 61 10.95 -7.55 20.52
C GLY A 61 10.69 -6.06 20.33
N ARG A 62 9.66 -5.69 19.54
CA ARG A 62 9.28 -4.30 19.23
C ARG A 62 7.87 -4.01 19.74
N PRO A 63 7.65 -3.93 21.06
CA PRO A 63 6.31 -3.81 21.63
C PRO A 63 5.59 -2.52 21.20
N LEU A 64 6.30 -1.39 21.09
CA LEU A 64 5.71 -0.13 20.62
C LEU A 64 5.27 -0.21 19.15
N ALA A 65 6.09 -0.80 18.27
CA ALA A 65 5.71 -0.96 16.87
C ALA A 65 4.54 -1.94 16.71
N GLY A 66 4.52 -3.01 17.52
CA GLY A 66 3.42 -3.95 17.52
C GLY A 66 2.12 -3.37 18.08
N ALA A 67 2.18 -2.56 19.14
CA ALA A 67 1.04 -1.80 19.63
C ALA A 67 0.53 -0.82 18.56
N GLY A 68 1.43 -0.14 17.85
CA GLY A 68 1.06 0.71 16.72
C GLY A 68 0.31 -0.03 15.61
N ALA A 69 0.75 -1.23 15.22
CA ALA A 69 0.05 -2.06 14.24
C ALA A 69 -1.35 -2.52 14.72
N ILE A 70 -1.51 -2.84 16.01
CA ILE A 70 -2.83 -3.15 16.60
C ILE A 70 -3.73 -1.91 16.60
N VAL A 71 -3.18 -0.74 16.96
CA VAL A 71 -3.92 0.53 16.89
C VAL A 71 -4.37 0.81 15.46
N MET A 72 -3.55 0.53 14.44
CA MET A 72 -3.96 0.65 13.04
C MET A 72 -5.11 -0.30 12.68
N ALA A 73 -5.14 -1.52 13.23
CA ALA A 73 -6.29 -2.42 13.05
C ALA A 73 -7.57 -1.87 13.71
N ILE A 74 -7.45 -1.30 14.91
CA ILE A 74 -8.55 -0.62 15.60
C ILE A 74 -9.02 0.60 14.81
N THR A 75 -8.10 1.39 14.24
CA THR A 75 -8.42 2.52 13.36
C THR A 75 -9.32 2.09 12.21
N VAL A 76 -8.99 0.99 11.52
CA VAL A 76 -9.83 0.46 10.44
C VAL A 76 -11.21 0.05 10.96
N TRP A 77 -11.27 -0.62 12.10
CA TRP A 77 -12.55 -0.99 12.70
C TRP A 77 -13.40 0.25 13.04
N VAL A 78 -12.81 1.27 13.67
CA VAL A 78 -13.51 2.53 13.99
C VAL A 78 -13.98 3.25 12.73
N ALA A 79 -13.15 3.33 11.69
CA ALA A 79 -13.46 4.04 10.46
C ALA A 79 -14.66 3.47 9.68
N PHE A 80 -14.88 2.15 9.75
CA PHE A 80 -15.90 1.45 8.95
C PHE A 80 -17.12 0.95 9.76
N TYR A 81 -17.00 0.77 11.08
CA TYR A 81 -18.06 0.14 11.88
C TYR A 81 -18.69 1.04 12.95
N ILE A 82 -18.10 2.20 13.29
CA ILE A 82 -18.69 3.09 14.28
C ILE A 82 -19.67 4.08 13.63
N THR A 83 -20.92 4.05 14.10
CA THR A 83 -22.01 4.95 13.71
C THR A 83 -22.45 5.82 14.88
N PRO A 84 -22.57 7.16 14.72
CA PRO A 84 -22.27 7.93 13.51
C PRO A 84 -20.77 7.93 13.19
N GLN A 85 -20.43 8.21 11.92
CA GLN A 85 -19.05 8.18 11.43
C GLN A 85 -18.12 9.01 12.32
N ALA A 86 -17.21 8.33 13.01
CA ALA A 86 -16.30 8.94 13.97
C ALA A 86 -15.03 9.46 13.29
N TRP A 87 -15.18 10.35 12.30
CA TRP A 87 -14.11 10.82 11.41
C TRP A 87 -12.86 11.29 12.18
N LEU A 88 -13.08 12.06 13.26
CA LEU A 88 -11.99 12.57 14.09
C LEU A 88 -11.31 11.47 14.90
N LEU A 89 -12.08 10.52 15.45
CA LEU A 89 -11.56 9.47 16.32
C LEU A 89 -10.64 8.52 15.54
N TRP A 90 -11.07 8.02 14.38
CA TRP A 90 -10.22 7.13 13.59
C TRP A 90 -8.98 7.88 13.07
N THR A 91 -9.11 9.15 12.68
CA THR A 91 -7.95 9.95 12.24
C THR A 91 -6.93 10.11 13.37
N ILE A 92 -7.37 10.38 14.60
CA ILE A 92 -6.48 10.45 15.77
C ILE A 92 -5.80 9.09 15.99
N LEU A 93 -6.56 7.99 15.99
CA LEU A 93 -6.01 6.65 16.18
C LEU A 93 -5.02 6.28 15.08
N PHE A 94 -5.26 6.68 13.82
CA PHE A 94 -4.35 6.50 12.71
C PHE A 94 -2.98 7.12 13.01
N PHE A 95 -2.94 8.41 13.38
CA PHE A 95 -1.68 9.09 13.65
C PHE A 95 -1.01 8.60 14.94
N VAL A 96 -1.77 8.18 15.95
CA VAL A 96 -1.23 7.49 17.14
C VAL A 96 -0.56 6.17 16.75
N GLY A 97 -1.22 5.36 15.92
CA GLY A 97 -0.69 4.10 15.40
C GLY A 97 0.63 4.30 14.64
N VAL A 98 0.66 5.29 13.74
CA VAL A 98 1.88 5.68 13.01
C VAL A 98 2.98 6.15 13.97
N ALA A 99 2.67 7.00 14.95
CA ALA A 99 3.66 7.50 15.91
C ALA A 99 4.28 6.37 16.74
N LEU A 100 3.48 5.39 17.16
CA LEU A 100 3.94 4.19 17.86
C LEU A 100 4.84 3.32 16.98
N ILE A 101 4.48 3.13 15.70
CA ILE A 101 5.32 2.44 14.71
C ILE A 101 6.66 3.17 14.54
N VAL A 102 6.64 4.48 14.29
CA VAL A 102 7.84 5.30 14.11
C VAL A 102 8.74 5.17 15.35
N ARG A 103 8.18 5.34 16.56
CA ARG A 103 8.95 5.26 17.81
C ARG A 103 9.51 3.86 18.07
N GLY A 104 8.76 2.82 17.72
CA GLY A 104 9.15 1.42 17.90
C GLY A 104 10.18 0.92 16.88
N THR A 105 10.31 1.60 15.72
CA THR A 105 11.23 1.20 14.64
C THR A 105 12.47 2.09 14.52
N VAL A 106 12.66 3.06 15.44
CA VAL A 106 13.84 3.97 15.46
C VAL A 106 15.17 3.21 15.45
N GLU A 107 15.28 2.13 16.23
CA GLU A 107 16.49 1.29 16.33
C GLU A 107 16.70 0.38 15.11
N ASP A 108 15.65 0.17 14.33
CA ASP A 108 15.67 -0.68 13.14
C ASP A 108 15.97 0.10 11.86
N THR A 109 15.77 1.42 11.91
CA THR A 109 16.01 2.34 10.81
C THR A 109 17.50 2.52 10.55
N LEU A 110 17.95 2.31 9.31
CA LEU A 110 19.37 2.44 8.93
C LEU A 110 19.90 3.87 9.06
N ARG A 111 19.05 4.85 8.73
CA ARG A 111 19.40 6.26 8.57
C ARG A 111 18.43 7.12 9.36
N ARG A 112 18.87 7.63 10.51
CA ARG A 112 18.03 8.48 11.38
C ARG A 112 17.71 9.83 10.76
N ASP A 113 18.54 10.29 9.83
CA ASP A 113 18.32 11.49 9.03
C ASP A 113 17.24 11.31 7.94
N ALA A 114 16.80 10.07 7.67
CA ALA A 114 15.78 9.78 6.66
C ALA A 114 14.34 10.01 7.14
N TRP A 115 14.13 10.64 8.31
CA TRP A 115 12.80 10.95 8.83
C TRP A 115 11.91 11.75 7.86
N PRO A 116 12.41 12.64 6.97
CA PRO A 116 11.52 13.36 6.03
C PRO A 116 10.80 12.43 5.05
N LEU A 117 11.31 11.21 4.81
CA LEU A 117 10.66 10.21 3.97
C LEU A 117 9.35 9.69 4.57
N LEU A 118 9.13 9.89 5.89
CA LEU A 118 7.87 9.57 6.55
C LEU A 118 6.71 10.41 6.03
N LEU A 119 6.94 11.70 5.78
CA LEU A 119 5.88 12.64 5.46
C LEU A 119 5.11 12.24 4.19
N PRO A 120 5.73 12.09 3.01
CA PRO A 120 5.00 11.69 1.81
C PRO A 120 4.35 10.31 1.98
N ARG A 121 5.05 9.36 2.61
CA ARG A 121 4.58 7.99 2.79
C ARG A 121 3.31 7.93 3.67
N VAL A 122 3.32 8.63 4.79
CA VAL A 122 2.22 8.65 5.76
C VAL A 122 1.06 9.49 5.25
N ILE A 123 1.32 10.66 4.64
CA ILE A 123 0.26 11.54 4.14
C ILE A 123 -0.50 10.85 3.00
N LEU A 124 0.19 10.23 2.04
CA LEU A 124 -0.50 9.48 0.99
C LEU A 124 -1.20 8.24 1.53
N GLY A 125 -0.56 7.53 2.46
CA GLY A 125 -1.18 6.39 3.11
C GLY A 125 -2.49 6.77 3.81
N TRP A 126 -2.50 7.90 4.51
CA TRP A 126 -3.68 8.47 5.14
C TRP A 126 -4.74 8.87 4.11
N ALA A 127 -4.37 9.61 3.06
CA ALA A 127 -5.30 10.07 2.03
C ALA A 127 -6.03 8.91 1.34
N LEU A 128 -5.34 7.79 1.08
CA LEU A 128 -5.98 6.60 0.51
C LEU A 128 -6.93 5.91 1.50
N VAL A 129 -6.58 5.84 2.78
CA VAL A 129 -7.48 5.29 3.82
C VAL A 129 -8.71 6.19 3.98
N ASP A 130 -8.52 7.50 3.95
CA ASP A 130 -9.58 8.51 4.00
C ASP A 130 -10.53 8.37 2.80
N ASN A 131 -9.99 8.26 1.57
CA ASN A 131 -10.79 8.01 0.37
C ASN A 131 -11.59 6.70 0.47
N ALA A 132 -10.97 5.60 0.88
CA ALA A 132 -11.65 4.31 1.01
C ALA A 132 -12.83 4.39 2.01
N GLN A 133 -12.64 5.13 3.09
CA GLN A 133 -13.68 5.40 4.06
C GLN A 133 -14.75 6.31 3.46
N ASP A 134 -14.40 7.41 2.80
CA ASP A 134 -15.37 8.32 2.19
C ASP A 134 -16.25 7.60 1.17
N HIS A 135 -15.66 6.78 0.29
CA HIS A 135 -16.38 5.95 -0.67
C HIS A 135 -17.37 4.98 -0.02
N PHE A 136 -16.99 4.40 1.13
CA PHE A 136 -17.88 3.53 1.90
C PHE A 136 -19.11 4.27 2.43
N TRP A 137 -18.91 5.46 2.99
CA TRP A 137 -20.00 6.24 3.61
C TRP A 137 -20.82 7.06 2.59
N THR A 138 -20.27 7.36 1.40
CA THR A 138 -20.94 8.08 0.30
C THR A 138 -21.62 7.15 -0.71
N ALA A 139 -21.98 5.93 -0.28
CA ALA A 139 -22.80 4.98 -0.99
C ALA A 139 -22.23 4.51 -2.34
N TRP A 140 -20.94 4.21 -2.42
CA TRP A 140 -20.37 3.45 -3.57
C TRP A 140 -20.91 2.02 -3.65
N LEU A 141 -21.41 1.48 -2.54
CA LEU A 141 -22.09 0.19 -2.46
C LEU A 141 -23.43 0.33 -1.72
N PRO A 142 -24.41 -0.58 -1.99
CA PRO A 142 -24.36 -1.70 -2.93
C PRO A 142 -24.56 -1.28 -4.41
N ALA A 143 -24.36 -2.23 -5.34
CA ALA A 143 -24.58 -2.08 -6.78
C ALA A 143 -23.80 -0.95 -7.49
N GLY A 144 -22.72 -0.45 -6.88
CA GLY A 144 -21.82 0.53 -7.48
C GLY A 144 -22.23 2.00 -7.30
N GLY A 145 -23.43 2.30 -6.79
CA GLY A 145 -23.89 3.65 -6.42
C GLY A 145 -23.25 4.84 -7.16
N SER A 146 -22.57 5.73 -6.42
CA SER A 146 -21.89 6.89 -7.01
C SER A 146 -20.67 6.53 -7.87
N PHE A 147 -19.99 5.40 -7.62
CA PHE A 147 -18.93 4.87 -8.48
C PHE A 147 -19.40 4.59 -9.91
N LEU A 148 -20.60 4.02 -10.08
CA LEU A 148 -21.17 3.74 -11.40
C LEU A 148 -21.36 5.03 -12.20
N GLN A 149 -21.74 6.12 -11.54
CA GLN A 149 -21.87 7.44 -12.19
C GLN A 149 -20.51 7.93 -12.68
N SER A 150 -19.46 7.83 -11.86
CA SER A 150 -18.09 8.18 -12.24
C SER A 150 -17.57 7.32 -13.40
N ALA A 151 -17.77 6.00 -13.34
CA ALA A 151 -17.35 5.07 -14.38
C ALA A 151 -18.09 5.31 -15.71
N THR A 152 -19.41 5.55 -15.65
CA THR A 152 -20.22 5.85 -16.84
C THR A 152 -19.85 7.21 -17.44
N GLY A 153 -19.57 8.22 -16.62
CA GLY A 153 -19.08 9.52 -17.07
C GLY A 153 -17.74 9.39 -17.79
N ALA A 154 -16.81 8.62 -17.23
CA ALA A 154 -15.51 8.35 -17.84
C ALA A 154 -15.60 7.52 -19.13
N ALA A 155 -16.53 6.57 -19.19
CA ALA A 155 -16.78 5.76 -20.39
C ALA A 155 -17.36 6.58 -21.55
N ASN A 156 -18.06 7.68 -21.27
CA ASN A 156 -18.80 8.47 -22.27
C ASN A 156 -18.22 9.86 -22.55
N ARG A 157 -17.18 10.28 -21.81
CA ARG A 157 -16.51 11.57 -22.06
C ARG A 157 -15.80 11.57 -23.42
N GLN A 158 -15.59 12.76 -23.96
CA GLN A 158 -14.75 12.94 -25.15
C GLN A 158 -13.32 12.44 -24.90
N PRO A 159 -12.72 11.66 -25.83
CA PRO A 159 -11.32 11.29 -25.76
C PRO A 159 -10.41 12.52 -25.84
N LEU A 160 -9.45 12.63 -24.91
CA LEU A 160 -8.46 13.70 -24.80
C LEU A 160 -7.03 13.19 -25.08
N TYR A 161 -6.81 11.88 -25.03
CA TYR A 161 -5.50 11.25 -25.17
C TYR A 161 -5.61 9.89 -25.87
N PHE A 162 -4.51 9.39 -26.45
CA PHE A 162 -4.54 8.15 -27.26
C PHE A 162 -4.88 6.88 -26.46
N LEU A 163 -4.69 6.90 -25.13
CA LEU A 163 -5.09 5.80 -24.24
C LEU A 163 -6.57 5.82 -23.88
N ASP A 164 -7.29 6.91 -24.16
CA ASP A 164 -8.69 7.04 -23.77
C ASP A 164 -9.60 6.03 -24.49
N PRO A 165 -9.55 5.84 -25.83
CA PRO A 165 -10.42 4.88 -26.49
C PRO A 165 -10.31 3.45 -25.94
N PRO A 166 -9.12 2.81 -25.83
CA PRO A 166 -9.05 1.46 -25.28
C PRO A 166 -9.46 1.39 -23.81
N TYR A 167 -9.18 2.43 -23.00
CA TYR A 167 -9.62 2.47 -21.62
C TYR A 167 -11.14 2.61 -21.50
N GLN A 168 -11.77 3.43 -22.34
CA GLN A 168 -13.22 3.59 -22.38
C GLN A 168 -13.92 2.29 -22.81
N GLU A 169 -13.36 1.54 -23.75
CA GLU A 169 -13.87 0.21 -24.11
C GLU A 169 -13.77 -0.78 -22.94
N PHE A 170 -12.67 -0.76 -22.19
CA PHE A 170 -12.56 -1.54 -20.96
C PHE A 170 -13.63 -1.12 -19.93
N LEU A 171 -13.88 0.18 -19.75
CA LEU A 171 -14.93 0.64 -18.85
C LEU A 171 -16.31 0.14 -19.28
N ARG A 172 -16.66 0.28 -20.57
CA ARG A 172 -17.96 -0.15 -21.11
C ARG A 172 -18.15 -1.66 -21.07
N GLY A 173 -17.10 -2.42 -21.38
CA GLY A 173 -17.18 -3.88 -21.49
C GLY A 173 -17.02 -4.63 -20.17
N VAL A 174 -16.31 -4.05 -19.19
CA VAL A 174 -15.90 -4.76 -17.97
C VAL A 174 -16.35 -4.06 -16.69
N VAL A 175 -16.13 -2.74 -16.58
CA VAL A 175 -16.35 -2.02 -15.32
C VAL A 175 -17.81 -1.64 -15.11
N VAL A 176 -18.41 -0.93 -16.07
CA VAL A 176 -19.80 -0.45 -16.02
C VAL A 176 -20.81 -1.60 -15.87
N PRO A 177 -20.62 -2.78 -16.48
CA PRO A 177 -21.52 -3.92 -16.26
C PRO A 177 -21.38 -4.57 -14.88
N ASN A 178 -20.25 -4.37 -14.18
CA ASN A 178 -19.95 -5.00 -12.89
C ASN A 178 -19.61 -3.97 -11.79
N PRO A 179 -20.41 -2.89 -11.62
CA PRO A 179 -19.94 -1.69 -10.94
C PRO A 179 -19.74 -1.91 -9.43
N GLY A 180 -20.54 -2.78 -8.80
CA GLY A 180 -20.35 -3.12 -7.39
C GLY A 180 -19.04 -3.89 -7.13
N VAL A 181 -18.63 -4.78 -8.04
CA VAL A 181 -17.36 -5.50 -7.92
C VAL A 181 -16.19 -4.53 -8.01
N TRP A 182 -16.18 -3.65 -9.02
CA TRP A 182 -15.11 -2.68 -9.21
C TRP A 182 -15.07 -1.60 -8.13
N ALA A 183 -16.23 -1.10 -7.66
CA ALA A 183 -16.29 -0.20 -6.52
C ALA A 183 -15.64 -0.84 -5.28
N SER A 184 -15.95 -2.11 -4.99
CA SER A 184 -15.34 -2.81 -3.85
C SER A 184 -13.83 -3.02 -4.00
N LEU A 185 -13.35 -3.34 -5.21
CA LEU A 185 -11.93 -3.50 -5.49
C LEU A 185 -11.15 -2.20 -5.28
N VAL A 186 -11.71 -1.08 -5.75
CA VAL A 186 -11.11 0.26 -5.57
C VAL A 186 -11.02 0.60 -4.09
N MET A 187 -12.11 0.50 -3.33
CA MET A 187 -12.11 0.79 -1.89
C MET A 187 -11.15 -0.13 -1.12
N CYS A 188 -11.14 -1.44 -1.40
CA CYS A 188 -10.23 -2.37 -0.75
C CYS A 188 -8.77 -2.09 -1.12
N GLY A 189 -8.50 -1.72 -2.36
CA GLY A 189 -7.17 -1.34 -2.82
C GLY A 189 -6.66 -0.08 -2.13
N GLU A 190 -7.47 0.98 -2.11
CA GLU A 190 -7.15 2.24 -1.44
C GLU A 190 -6.84 2.00 0.05
N LEU A 191 -7.70 1.25 0.74
CA LEU A 191 -7.48 0.90 2.14
C LEU A 191 -6.21 0.07 2.34
N ALA A 192 -6.03 -1.02 1.59
CA ALA A 192 -4.92 -1.93 1.79
C ALA A 192 -3.57 -1.27 1.46
N PHE A 193 -3.45 -0.62 0.30
CA PHE A 193 -2.22 0.04 -0.11
C PHE A 193 -1.94 1.31 0.70
N GLY A 194 -2.98 2.04 1.10
CA GLY A 194 -2.88 3.17 2.03
C GLY A 194 -2.29 2.75 3.38
N LEU A 195 -2.79 1.67 3.97
CA LEU A 195 -2.25 1.11 5.23
C LEU A 195 -0.82 0.59 5.08
N MET A 196 -0.51 -0.11 3.98
CA MET A 196 0.86 -0.56 3.67
C MET A 196 1.84 0.61 3.63
N LEU A 197 1.47 1.70 2.93
CA LEU A 197 2.28 2.92 2.90
C LEU A 197 2.38 3.55 4.30
N ALA A 198 1.27 3.82 4.98
CA ALA A 198 1.25 4.50 6.28
C ALA A 198 2.15 3.80 7.31
N MET A 199 1.98 2.49 7.46
CA MET A 199 2.77 1.66 8.38
C MET A 199 4.21 1.44 7.91
N GLY A 200 4.50 1.70 6.64
CA GLY A 200 5.75 1.29 6.00
C GLY A 200 5.90 -0.23 6.00
N LEU A 201 4.82 -0.95 5.70
CA LEU A 201 4.72 -2.40 5.64
C LEU A 201 4.57 -2.84 4.18
N PHE A 202 5.53 -3.62 3.69
CA PHE A 202 5.63 -4.02 2.29
C PHE A 202 5.48 -2.82 1.35
N THR A 203 6.19 -1.75 1.70
CA THR A 203 6.07 -0.42 1.08
C THR A 203 6.19 -0.47 -0.44
N PRO A 204 7.08 -1.28 -1.06
CA PRO A 204 7.09 -1.40 -2.51
C PRO A 204 5.79 -1.93 -3.11
N ILE A 205 5.12 -2.88 -2.46
CA ILE A 205 3.79 -3.38 -2.89
C ILE A 205 2.74 -2.29 -2.73
N GLY A 206 2.72 -1.63 -1.56
CA GLY A 206 1.82 -0.51 -1.31
C GLY A 206 1.97 0.62 -2.33
N ALA A 207 3.21 1.02 -2.63
CA ALA A 207 3.51 2.05 -3.61
C ALA A 207 3.11 1.63 -5.03
N PHE A 208 3.42 0.40 -5.44
CA PHE A 208 2.99 -0.09 -6.76
C PHE A 208 1.47 -0.18 -6.91
N GLY A 209 0.79 -0.68 -5.88
CA GLY A 209 -0.66 -0.79 -5.87
C GLY A 209 -1.33 0.58 -5.89
N ALA A 210 -0.81 1.54 -5.11
CA ALA A 210 -1.28 2.91 -5.13
C ALA A 210 -1.03 3.59 -6.48
N MET A 211 0.15 3.40 -7.09
CA MET A 211 0.43 3.90 -8.44
C MET A 211 -0.54 3.34 -9.47
N TRP A 212 -0.90 2.06 -9.36
CA TRP A 212 -1.91 1.45 -10.21
C TRP A 212 -3.28 2.11 -10.04
N LEU A 213 -3.72 2.36 -8.80
CA LEU A 213 -4.99 3.04 -8.51
C LEU A 213 -5.00 4.47 -9.06
N ASN A 214 -3.99 5.27 -8.75
CA ASN A 214 -3.89 6.64 -9.26
C ASN A 214 -3.76 6.67 -10.78
N GLY A 215 -3.06 5.71 -11.39
CA GLY A 215 -3.03 5.55 -12.84
C GLY A 215 -4.42 5.32 -13.43
N ASN A 216 -5.26 4.48 -12.78
CA ASN A 216 -6.65 4.30 -13.20
C ASN A 216 -7.47 5.58 -13.03
N TYR A 217 -7.30 6.33 -11.93
CA TYR A 217 -7.98 7.62 -11.75
C TYR A 217 -7.56 8.67 -12.79
N MET A 218 -6.27 8.71 -13.15
CA MET A 218 -5.76 9.56 -14.22
C MET A 218 -6.43 9.21 -15.56
N LEU A 219 -6.57 7.92 -15.90
CA LEU A 219 -7.25 7.49 -17.13
C LEU A 219 -8.77 7.77 -17.07
N MET A 220 -9.39 7.59 -15.89
CA MET A 220 -10.81 7.87 -15.69
C MET A 220 -11.14 9.36 -15.91
N LYS A 221 -10.35 10.26 -15.33
CA LYS A 221 -10.51 11.72 -15.45
C LYS A 221 -9.96 12.27 -16.77
N GLY A 222 -9.08 11.53 -17.44
CA GLY A 222 -8.35 11.94 -18.64
C GLY A 222 -6.90 12.30 -18.32
N PHE A 223 -5.95 11.59 -18.94
CA PHE A 223 -4.53 11.70 -18.60
C PHE A 223 -3.99 13.14 -18.71
N VAL A 224 -4.44 13.90 -19.71
CA VAL A 224 -4.02 15.29 -19.92
C VAL A 224 -4.91 16.31 -19.19
N ALA A 225 -6.04 15.87 -18.61
CA ALA A 225 -6.97 16.77 -17.93
C ALA A 225 -6.35 17.36 -16.66
N HIS A 226 -6.71 18.62 -16.36
CA HIS A 226 -6.30 19.29 -15.13
C HIS A 226 -6.96 18.66 -13.89
N SER A 227 -8.17 18.12 -14.03
CA SER A 227 -8.86 17.39 -12.96
C SER A 227 -8.10 16.16 -12.44
N ALA A 228 -7.16 15.62 -13.22
CA ALA A 228 -6.28 14.52 -12.82
C ALA A 228 -4.99 14.97 -12.11
N TYR A 229 -4.86 16.26 -11.74
CA TYR A 229 -3.63 16.81 -11.15
C TYR A 229 -3.26 16.13 -9.82
N THR A 230 -4.23 15.95 -8.93
CA THR A 230 -3.99 15.28 -7.63
C THR A 230 -3.48 13.85 -7.83
N ASP A 231 -4.09 13.10 -8.74
CA ASP A 231 -3.72 11.70 -9.00
C ASP A 231 -2.30 11.60 -9.61
N LYS A 232 -1.92 12.56 -10.47
CA LYS A 232 -0.54 12.67 -11.00
C LYS A 232 0.48 12.94 -9.91
N THR A 233 0.15 13.85 -8.99
CA THR A 233 1.01 14.15 -7.84
C THR A 233 1.16 12.94 -6.94
N PHE A 234 0.06 12.24 -6.64
CA PHE A 234 0.09 11.02 -5.82
C PHE A 234 0.93 9.93 -6.49
N PHE A 235 0.72 9.69 -7.79
CA PHE A 235 1.52 8.75 -8.57
C PHE A 235 3.02 9.07 -8.51
N ALA A 236 3.40 10.34 -8.67
CA ALA A 236 4.79 10.78 -8.62
C ALA A 236 5.42 10.58 -7.22
N VAL A 237 4.66 10.85 -6.17
CA VAL A 237 5.11 10.68 -4.78
C VAL A 237 5.17 9.20 -4.39
N GLU A 238 4.27 8.35 -4.89
CA GLU A 238 4.35 6.89 -4.71
C GLU A 238 5.56 6.31 -5.43
N LEU A 239 5.81 6.75 -6.66
CA LEU A 239 7.03 6.40 -7.39
C LEU A 239 8.28 6.84 -6.61
N PHE A 240 8.26 8.04 -6.02
CA PHE A 240 9.33 8.49 -5.14
C PHE A 240 9.51 7.56 -3.93
N CYS A 241 8.42 7.24 -3.21
CA CYS A 241 8.44 6.33 -2.06
C CYS A 241 8.97 4.93 -2.42
N LEU A 242 8.61 4.42 -3.60
CA LEU A 242 9.12 3.18 -4.16
C LEU A 242 10.63 3.28 -4.41
N ILE A 243 11.08 4.36 -5.04
CA ILE A 243 12.48 4.53 -5.44
C ILE A 243 13.42 4.66 -4.24
N VAL A 244 12.99 5.40 -3.22
CA VAL A 244 13.80 5.64 -2.02
C VAL A 244 13.65 4.55 -0.96
N ALA A 245 12.88 3.49 -1.25
CA ALA A 245 12.54 2.42 -0.31
C ALA A 245 12.03 2.98 1.04
N ALA A 246 11.05 3.89 0.98
CA ALA A 246 10.59 4.70 2.12
C ALA A 246 10.11 3.87 3.34
N GLY A 247 9.78 2.59 3.16
CA GLY A 247 9.45 1.67 4.25
C GLY A 247 10.60 1.41 5.23
N LEU A 248 11.84 1.51 4.76
CA LEU A 248 13.03 1.29 5.58
C LEU A 248 13.36 2.48 6.49
N ALA A 249 12.70 3.63 6.27
CA ALA A 249 12.77 4.79 7.13
C ALA A 249 11.58 4.77 8.09
N TYR A 250 11.83 4.37 9.35
CA TYR A 250 10.84 4.41 10.43
C TYR A 250 9.50 3.72 10.08
N GLY A 251 9.56 2.64 9.30
CA GLY A 251 8.42 1.80 8.93
C GLY A 251 8.65 0.36 9.35
N LEU A 252 7.60 -0.46 9.28
CA LEU A 252 7.65 -1.87 9.67
C LEU A 252 8.63 -2.70 8.82
N ASP A 253 8.89 -2.32 7.56
CA ASP A 253 9.89 -2.97 6.70
C ASP A 253 11.29 -2.94 7.33
N ALA A 254 11.62 -1.87 8.06
CA ALA A 254 12.90 -1.73 8.76
C ALA A 254 13.09 -2.81 9.84
N THR A 255 12.02 -3.18 10.54
CA THR A 255 12.01 -4.24 11.56
C THR A 255 11.89 -5.62 10.92
N LEU A 256 10.98 -5.78 9.96
CA LEU A 256 10.66 -7.07 9.35
C LEU A 256 11.83 -7.64 8.56
N ARG A 257 12.68 -6.82 7.93
CA ARG A 257 13.88 -7.30 7.23
C ARG A 257 14.85 -8.12 8.09
N ARG A 258 14.80 -7.97 9.42
CA ARG A 258 15.64 -8.74 10.36
C ARG A 258 15.08 -10.13 10.63
N HIS A 259 13.79 -10.31 10.44
CA HIS A 259 13.04 -11.52 10.81
C HIS A 259 12.50 -12.28 9.60
N ALA A 260 12.30 -11.60 8.48
CA ALA A 260 11.80 -12.19 7.25
C ALA A 260 12.89 -13.04 6.58
N PRO A 261 12.54 -14.24 6.08
CA PRO A 261 13.42 -14.99 5.20
C PRO A 261 13.87 -14.15 4.01
N ASN A 262 15.08 -14.38 3.51
CA ASN A 262 15.67 -13.60 2.41
C ASN A 262 14.76 -13.54 1.16
N LEU A 263 14.02 -14.61 0.86
CA LEU A 263 13.09 -14.64 -0.26
C LEU A 263 11.90 -13.68 -0.03
N VAL A 264 11.31 -13.70 1.16
CA VAL A 264 10.19 -12.83 1.54
C VAL A 264 10.63 -11.36 1.52
N ALA A 265 11.81 -11.06 2.07
CA ALA A 265 12.39 -9.73 2.02
C ALA A 265 12.64 -9.23 0.58
N GLN A 266 13.09 -10.12 -0.31
CA GLN A 266 13.29 -9.79 -1.73
C GLN A 266 11.98 -9.57 -2.48
N MET A 267 10.97 -10.41 -2.21
CA MET A 267 9.70 -10.38 -2.94
C MET A 267 8.79 -9.24 -2.48
N LEU A 268 8.70 -9.00 -1.17
CA LEU A 268 7.74 -8.04 -0.60
C LEU A 268 8.35 -6.68 -0.28
N MET A 269 9.63 -6.63 0.12
CA MET A 269 10.31 -5.40 0.52
C MET A 269 11.32 -4.90 -0.51
N GLY A 270 11.48 -5.60 -1.65
CA GLY A 270 12.42 -5.22 -2.70
C GLY A 270 13.90 -5.23 -2.27
N LEU A 271 14.23 -5.90 -1.16
CA LEU A 271 15.58 -5.86 -0.61
C LEU A 271 16.58 -6.68 -1.45
N PRO A 272 17.85 -6.24 -1.59
CA PRO A 272 18.86 -7.05 -2.26
C PRO A 272 19.12 -8.34 -1.48
N ARG A 273 19.54 -9.39 -2.20
CA ARG A 273 19.96 -10.66 -1.58
C ARG A 273 21.12 -10.37 -0.64
N LYS A 274 21.02 -10.81 0.62
CA LYS A 274 22.18 -10.84 1.53
C LYS A 274 23.25 -11.71 0.87
N GLU A 275 24.38 -11.13 0.50
CA GLU A 275 25.52 -11.93 0.08
C GLU A 275 25.95 -12.81 1.25
N PRO A 276 26.28 -14.10 1.02
CA PRO A 276 26.90 -14.90 2.07
C PRO A 276 28.14 -14.14 2.52
N GLU A 277 28.26 -13.93 3.83
CA GLU A 277 29.42 -13.32 4.45
C GLU A 277 30.65 -14.06 3.93
N ARG A 278 31.44 -13.41 3.06
CA ARG A 278 32.67 -14.02 2.57
C ARG A 278 33.53 -14.19 3.81
N LEU A 279 33.71 -15.44 4.24
CA LEU A 279 34.67 -15.77 5.28
C LEU A 279 35.98 -15.08 4.90
N PRO A 280 36.62 -14.33 5.82
CA PRO A 280 37.89 -13.69 5.53
C PRO A 280 38.81 -14.77 4.98
N VAL A 281 39.27 -14.58 3.74
CA VAL A 281 40.25 -15.45 3.10
C VAL A 281 41.38 -15.59 4.12
N GLY A 282 41.57 -16.81 4.63
CA GLY A 282 42.56 -17.09 5.66
C GLY A 282 43.87 -16.42 5.27
N ARG A 283 44.43 -15.61 6.17
CA ARG A 283 45.81 -15.16 6.01
C ARG A 283 46.63 -16.40 5.74
N ALA A 284 47.23 -16.48 4.55
CA ALA A 284 48.20 -17.52 4.26
C ALA A 284 49.22 -17.49 5.40
N GLU A 285 49.32 -18.57 6.16
CA GLU A 285 50.38 -18.71 7.15
C GLU A 285 51.71 -18.62 6.39
N PRO A 286 52.65 -17.77 6.85
CA PRO A 286 53.97 -17.72 6.25
C PRO A 286 54.63 -19.10 6.37
N GLN A 287 55.09 -19.64 5.24
CA GLN A 287 55.85 -20.88 5.22
C GLN A 287 57.09 -20.72 6.11
N PRO A 288 57.32 -21.63 7.07
CA PRO A 288 58.56 -21.63 7.83
C PRO A 288 59.71 -21.99 6.88
N THR A 289 60.67 -21.08 6.80
CA THR A 289 61.99 -21.27 6.16
C THR A 289 62.94 -22.02 7.08
#